data_AF-A0A539EEW3-F1
#
_entry.id   AF-A0A539EEW3-F1
#
_cell.length_a   1.000
_cell.length_b   1.000
_cell.length_c   1.000
_cell.angle_alpha   90.00
_cell.angle_beta   90.00
_cell.angle_gamma   90.00
#
_symmetry.space_group_name_H-M   'P 1'
#
loop_
_entity.id
_entity.type
_entity.pdbx_description
1 polymer ?
#
loop_
_entity_poly.entity_id
_entity_poly.type
_entity_poly.pdbx_seq_one_letter_code
_entity_poly.pdbx_strand_id
1 'polypeptide(L)'
;MRDFLQALEVQRWDDHRYYHHNRINQSLHFISAISFLCAYVLLFINPAIAALVGWLVAMGTRQSGHFFFEPQGYDEVNQVTHEYKEEIKVGYNLKRKIVLIAIWALSPGVLYIDPTLFGAFTPSANISELVNQIGLIWLAIGIGGLIFRTVHLFFLKDVQTGLVWLTKILTDPFHDIKLYYRAPLYVLRGEMMDPMHSK
;
A
#
# COMPACT_ATOMS: atom_id res chain seq x y z
N MET A 1 -20.96 10.66 -11.26
CA MET A 1 -19.92 11.34 -10.45
C MET A 1 -20.22 11.29 -8.96
N ARG A 2 -21.43 11.65 -8.51
CA ARG A 2 -21.84 11.55 -7.10
C ARG A 2 -21.64 10.14 -6.53
N ASP A 3 -22.12 9.12 -7.23
CA ASP A 3 -22.02 7.73 -6.78
C ASP A 3 -20.57 7.22 -6.73
N PHE A 4 -19.71 7.71 -7.64
CA PHE A 4 -18.29 7.37 -7.65
C PHE A 4 -17.57 7.95 -6.42
N LEU A 5 -17.80 9.22 -6.12
CA LEU A 5 -17.19 9.89 -4.96
C LEU A 5 -17.70 9.29 -3.65
N GLN A 6 -18.98 8.95 -3.58
CA GLN A 6 -19.56 8.26 -2.43
C GLN A 6 -18.95 6.87 -2.25
N ALA A 7 -18.77 6.09 -3.32
CA ALA A 7 -18.10 4.79 -3.23
C ALA A 7 -16.63 4.91 -2.77
N LEU A 8 -15.93 5.95 -3.24
CA LEU A 8 -14.56 6.25 -2.80
C LEU A 8 -14.50 6.62 -1.31
N GLU A 9 -15.46 7.44 -0.84
CA GLU A 9 -15.59 7.81 0.57
C GLU A 9 -15.86 6.58 1.44
N VAL A 10 -16.80 5.72 1.04
CA VAL A 10 -17.10 4.46 1.75
C VAL A 10 -15.86 3.57 1.83
N GLN A 11 -15.16 3.33 0.72
CA GLN A 11 -13.96 2.48 0.76
C GLN A 11 -12.85 3.03 1.67
N ARG A 12 -12.74 4.36 1.81
CA ARG A 12 -11.76 5.00 2.72
C ARG A 12 -12.20 4.93 4.16
N TRP A 13 -13.48 5.18 4.40
CA TRP A 13 -14.07 5.07 5.72
C TRP A 13 -13.94 3.63 6.23
N ASP A 14 -14.24 2.62 5.42
CA ASP A 14 -14.06 1.21 5.75
C ASP A 14 -12.59 0.89 6.08
N ASP A 15 -11.64 1.39 5.29
CA ASP A 15 -10.22 1.12 5.52
C ASP A 15 -9.74 1.72 6.85
N HIS A 16 -10.12 2.97 7.14
CA HIS A 16 -9.84 3.61 8.42
C HIS A 16 -10.52 2.88 9.58
N ARG A 17 -11.81 2.55 9.43
CA ARG A 17 -12.64 1.97 10.49
C ARG A 17 -12.14 0.59 10.92
N TYR A 18 -11.87 -0.28 9.94
CA TYR A 18 -11.59 -1.68 10.19
C TYR A 18 -10.11 -2.03 10.32
N TYR A 19 -9.21 -1.13 9.90
CA TYR A 19 -7.78 -1.43 9.83
C TYR A 19 -6.85 -0.35 10.38
N HIS A 20 -7.34 0.80 10.88
CA HIS A 20 -6.49 1.88 11.40
C HIS A 20 -7.00 2.45 12.74
N HIS A 21 -7.35 1.61 13.71
CA HIS A 21 -7.76 2.09 15.04
C HIS A 21 -6.59 2.29 16.00
N ASN A 22 -5.44 1.68 15.75
CA ASN A 22 -4.24 1.89 16.56
C ASN A 22 -3.49 3.14 16.10
N ARG A 23 -3.18 4.07 17.00
CA ARG A 23 -2.52 5.34 16.66
C ARG A 23 -1.03 5.20 16.33
N ILE A 24 -0.36 4.12 16.76
CA ILE A 24 0.96 3.77 16.21
C ILE A 24 0.81 3.41 14.73
N ASN A 25 -0.17 2.57 14.39
CA ASN A 25 -0.44 2.24 13.00
C ASN A 25 -0.76 3.49 12.16
N GLN A 26 -1.63 4.37 12.66
CA GLN A 26 -1.89 5.66 12.01
C GLN A 26 -0.60 6.51 11.84
N SER A 27 0.27 6.55 12.84
CA SER A 27 1.56 7.26 12.76
C SER A 27 2.48 6.66 11.68
N LEU A 28 2.50 5.34 11.55
CA LEU A 28 3.25 4.64 10.51
C LEU A 28 2.65 4.90 9.12
N HIS A 29 1.32 4.96 9.00
CA HIS A 29 0.65 5.41 7.77
C HIS A 29 0.98 6.85 7.42
N PHE A 30 1.11 7.75 8.39
CA PHE A 30 1.53 9.13 8.13
C PHE A 30 2.93 9.21 7.52
N ILE A 31 3.90 8.48 8.09
CA ILE A 31 5.27 8.39 7.54
C ILE A 31 5.26 7.75 6.15
N SER A 32 4.50 6.66 5.99
CA SER A 32 4.31 5.98 4.72
C SER A 32 3.79 6.92 3.64
N ALA A 33 2.76 7.70 3.97
CA ALA A 33 2.09 8.60 3.06
C ALA A 33 3.02 9.72 2.55
N ILE A 34 3.79 10.34 3.44
CA ILE A 34 4.84 11.31 3.04
C ILE A 34 5.85 10.64 2.11
N SER A 35 6.28 9.41 2.44
CA SER A 35 7.24 8.66 1.62
C SER A 35 6.70 8.35 0.23
N PHE A 36 5.42 8.02 0.09
CA PHE A 36 4.75 7.84 -1.21
C PHE A 36 4.70 9.14 -2.02
N LEU A 37 4.41 10.28 -1.39
CA LEU A 37 4.43 11.56 -2.10
C LEU A 37 5.84 11.93 -2.59
N CYS A 38 6.87 11.67 -1.78
CA CYS A 38 8.26 11.79 -2.22
C CYS A 38 8.55 10.85 -3.40
N ALA A 39 8.08 9.60 -3.35
CA ALA A 39 8.21 8.66 -4.46
C ALA A 39 7.51 9.16 -5.74
N TYR A 40 6.34 9.82 -5.63
CA TYR A 40 5.66 10.41 -6.79
C TYR A 40 6.49 11.49 -7.46
N VAL A 41 7.16 12.35 -6.69
CA VAL A 41 8.10 13.34 -7.26
C VAL A 41 9.30 12.65 -7.89
N LEU A 42 9.85 11.63 -7.21
CA LEU A 42 11.01 10.89 -7.70
C LEU A 42 10.74 10.13 -8.99
N LEU A 43 9.49 9.74 -9.31
CA LEU A 43 9.18 9.10 -10.59
C LEU A 43 9.62 9.94 -11.80
N PHE A 44 9.60 11.28 -11.66
CA PHE A 44 10.02 12.20 -12.71
C PHE A 44 11.53 12.50 -12.72
N ILE A 45 12.27 12.05 -11.69
CA ILE A 45 13.70 12.34 -11.52
C ILE A 45 14.51 11.05 -11.68
N ASN A 46 14.18 10.03 -10.90
CA ASN A 46 14.81 8.73 -10.92
C ASN A 46 13.77 7.64 -10.56
N PRO A 47 13.21 6.95 -11.56
CA PRO A 47 12.15 5.96 -11.36
C PRO A 47 12.60 4.75 -10.51
N ALA A 48 13.87 4.36 -10.59
CA ALA A 48 14.40 3.27 -9.78
C ALA A 48 14.42 3.65 -8.29
N ILE A 49 14.90 4.85 -7.96
CA ILE A 49 14.89 5.36 -6.57
C ILE A 49 13.46 5.56 -6.08
N ALA A 50 12.54 6.03 -6.94
CA ALA A 50 11.13 6.14 -6.60
C ALA A 50 10.54 4.81 -6.12
N ALA A 51 10.83 3.73 -6.85
CA ALA A 51 10.38 2.39 -6.48
C ALA A 51 11.04 1.87 -5.21
N LEU A 52 12.34 2.11 -5.00
CA LEU A 52 13.03 1.76 -3.76
C LEU A 52 12.41 2.44 -2.55
N VAL A 53 12.15 3.76 -2.62
CA VAL A 53 11.47 4.52 -1.56
C VAL A 53 10.05 4.00 -1.35
N GLY A 54 9.31 3.78 -2.44
CA GLY A 54 7.93 3.28 -2.39
C GLY A 54 7.80 1.90 -1.74
N TRP A 55 8.69 0.96 -2.06
CA TRP A 55 8.64 -0.39 -1.50
C TRP A 55 9.29 -0.52 -0.13
N LEU A 56 10.50 0.02 0.06
CA LEU A 56 11.26 -0.23 1.29
C LEU A 56 10.79 0.67 2.43
N VAL A 57 10.55 1.96 2.16
CA VAL A 57 10.16 2.92 3.19
C VAL A 57 8.64 2.98 3.29
N ALA A 58 7.97 3.31 2.19
CA ALA A 58 6.54 3.59 2.23
C ALA A 58 5.71 2.32 2.50
N MET A 59 5.88 1.27 1.70
CA MET A 59 5.20 -0.01 1.96
C MET A 59 5.72 -0.67 3.24
N GLY A 60 7.02 -0.65 3.51
CA GLY A 60 7.58 -1.22 4.76
C GLY A 60 6.92 -0.66 6.03
N THR A 61 6.84 0.67 6.13
CA THR A 61 6.19 1.35 7.28
C THR A 61 4.69 1.05 7.36
N ARG A 62 3.95 1.18 6.25
CA ARG A 62 2.51 0.86 6.19
C ARG A 62 2.22 -0.59 6.57
N GLN A 63 3.02 -1.53 6.07
CA GLN A 63 2.81 -2.93 6.36
C GLN A 63 3.13 -3.27 7.81
N SER A 64 4.20 -2.71 8.38
CA SER A 64 4.48 -2.84 9.82
C SER A 64 3.31 -2.39 10.68
N GLY A 65 2.68 -1.27 10.32
CA GLY A 65 1.46 -0.78 10.98
C GLY A 65 0.35 -1.82 11.03
N HIS A 66 -0.07 -2.32 9.86
CA HIS A 66 -1.12 -3.34 9.76
C HIS A 66 -0.76 -4.68 10.42
N PHE A 67 0.51 -5.11 10.36
CA PHE A 67 0.88 -6.45 10.82
C PHE A 67 1.11 -6.53 12.33
N PHE A 68 1.70 -5.49 12.92
CA PHE A 68 2.10 -5.52 14.33
C PHE A 68 1.12 -4.83 15.29
N PHE A 69 0.29 -3.92 14.79
CA PHE A 69 -0.51 -3.04 15.66
C PHE A 69 -2.02 -3.16 15.45
N GLU A 70 -2.48 -3.98 14.50
CA GLU A 70 -3.90 -4.22 14.22
C GLU A 70 -4.27 -5.69 14.46
N PRO A 71 -5.49 -5.97 14.95
CA PRO A 71 -5.92 -7.31 15.34
C PRO A 71 -6.12 -8.22 14.13
N GLN A 72 -5.49 -9.39 14.21
CA GLN A 72 -5.63 -10.50 13.25
C GLN A 72 -6.63 -11.57 13.70
N GLY A 73 -7.29 -11.35 14.85
CA GLY A 73 -8.35 -12.20 15.39
C GLY A 73 -9.68 -11.45 15.45
N TYR A 74 -10.39 -11.56 16.57
CA TYR A 74 -11.59 -10.78 16.80
C TYR A 74 -11.25 -9.30 17.03
N ASP A 75 -11.97 -8.41 16.34
CA ASP A 75 -11.81 -6.96 16.46
C ASP A 75 -12.83 -6.44 17.47
N GLU A 76 -12.39 -6.20 18.70
CA GLU A 76 -13.25 -5.73 19.79
C GLU A 76 -13.84 -4.33 19.54
N VAL A 77 -13.13 -3.47 18.78
CA VAL A 77 -13.57 -2.10 18.47
C VAL A 77 -14.73 -2.11 17.48
N ASN A 78 -14.68 -3.02 16.52
CA ASN A 78 -15.68 -3.14 15.46
C ASN A 78 -16.68 -4.28 15.67
N GLN A 79 -16.45 -5.14 16.66
CA GLN A 79 -17.25 -6.33 16.96
C GLN A 79 -17.41 -7.26 15.75
N VAL A 80 -16.32 -7.49 15.03
CA VAL A 80 -16.30 -8.35 13.82
C VAL A 80 -15.11 -9.28 13.83
N THR A 81 -15.26 -10.43 13.17
CA THR A 81 -14.16 -11.39 12.99
C THR A 81 -13.19 -10.92 11.90
N HIS A 82 -11.96 -11.44 11.93
CA HIS A 82 -10.98 -11.19 10.88
C HIS A 82 -11.46 -11.70 9.52
N GLU A 83 -12.13 -12.85 9.49
CA GLU A 83 -12.67 -13.47 8.27
C GLU A 83 -13.71 -12.56 7.60
N TYR A 84 -14.59 -11.94 8.39
CA TYR A 84 -15.56 -10.99 7.86
C TYR A 84 -14.87 -9.76 7.25
N LYS A 85 -13.88 -9.19 7.94
CA LYS A 85 -13.08 -8.07 7.41
C LYS A 85 -12.43 -8.44 6.08
N GLU A 86 -11.85 -9.64 5.99
CA GLU A 86 -11.18 -10.12 4.78
C GLU A 86 -12.13 -10.41 3.62
N GLU A 87 -13.39 -10.80 3.90
CA GLU A 87 -14.43 -11.03 2.90
C GLU A 87 -14.90 -9.73 2.23
N ILE A 88 -15.15 -8.69 3.04
CA ILE A 88 -15.64 -7.40 2.54
C ILE A 88 -14.53 -6.55 1.88
N LYS A 89 -13.26 -6.92 2.06
CA LYS A 89 -12.12 -6.16 1.56
C LYS A 89 -12.04 -6.19 0.03
N VAL A 90 -12.45 -5.08 -0.59
CA VAL A 90 -12.44 -4.89 -2.06
C VAL A 90 -11.02 -5.02 -2.62
N GLY A 91 -10.02 -4.48 -1.94
CA GLY A 91 -8.63 -4.49 -2.39
C GLY A 91 -7.89 -5.82 -2.19
N TYR A 92 -6.65 -5.70 -1.72
CA TYR A 92 -5.84 -6.85 -1.36
C TYR A 92 -6.24 -7.34 0.04
N ASN A 93 -6.87 -8.51 0.09
CA ASN A 93 -6.94 -9.29 1.31
C ASN A 93 -5.55 -9.86 1.64
N LEU A 94 -5.36 -10.36 2.85
CA LEU A 94 -4.11 -10.84 3.40
C LEU A 94 -3.44 -11.86 2.47
N LYS A 95 -4.18 -12.85 1.95
CA LYS A 95 -3.63 -13.84 1.02
C LYS A 95 -3.07 -13.19 -0.24
N ARG A 96 -3.84 -12.32 -0.90
CA ARG A 96 -3.39 -11.61 -2.11
C ARG A 96 -2.19 -10.70 -1.82
N LYS A 97 -2.19 -10.05 -0.65
CA LYS A 97 -1.10 -9.18 -0.20
C LYS A 97 0.21 -9.97 -0.01
N ILE A 98 0.15 -11.14 0.62
CA ILE A 98 1.31 -12.03 0.79
C ILE A 98 1.86 -12.46 -0.57
N VAL A 99 0.98 -12.81 -1.53
CA VAL A 99 1.42 -13.17 -2.89
C VAL A 99 2.17 -12.01 -3.55
N LEU A 100 1.64 -10.78 -3.46
CA LEU A 100 2.32 -9.60 -4.02
C LEU A 100 3.68 -9.34 -3.35
N ILE A 101 3.77 -9.45 -2.03
CA ILE A 101 5.02 -9.27 -1.28
C ILE A 101 6.03 -10.36 -1.66
N ALA A 102 5.59 -11.61 -1.83
CA ALA A 102 6.46 -12.69 -2.26
C ALA A 102 7.01 -12.46 -3.68
N ILE A 103 6.16 -12.02 -4.62
CA ILE A 103 6.59 -11.66 -5.99
C ILE A 103 7.63 -10.54 -5.93
N TRP A 104 7.36 -9.47 -5.18
CA TRP A 104 8.27 -8.36 -5.00
C TRP A 104 9.61 -8.79 -4.38
N ALA A 105 9.59 -9.60 -3.33
CA ALA A 105 10.80 -10.04 -2.63
C ALA A 105 11.67 -10.98 -3.48
N LEU A 106 11.04 -11.85 -4.28
CA LEU A 106 11.74 -12.84 -5.10
C LEU A 106 12.15 -12.33 -6.48
N SER A 107 11.52 -11.28 -7.00
CA SER A 107 11.79 -10.79 -8.36
C SER A 107 13.25 -10.40 -8.64
N PRO A 108 14.05 -9.85 -7.68
CA PRO A 108 15.47 -9.60 -7.93
C PRO A 108 16.25 -10.87 -8.27
N GLY A 109 15.80 -12.03 -7.80
CA GLY A 109 16.43 -13.32 -8.06
C GLY A 109 16.47 -13.69 -9.54
N VAL A 110 15.60 -13.10 -10.38
CA VAL A 110 15.64 -13.31 -11.83
C VAL A 110 16.96 -12.81 -12.43
N LEU A 111 17.55 -11.74 -11.88
CA LEU A 111 18.85 -11.22 -12.35
C LEU A 111 20.03 -12.15 -12.04
N TYR A 112 19.87 -13.10 -11.10
CA TYR A 112 20.87 -14.14 -10.87
C TYR A 112 20.81 -15.24 -11.94
N ILE A 113 19.63 -15.48 -12.51
CA ILE A 113 19.41 -16.50 -13.54
C ILE A 113 19.74 -15.93 -14.93
N ASP A 114 19.24 -14.72 -15.21
CA ASP A 114 19.50 -13.96 -16.43
C ASP A 114 19.80 -12.49 -16.06
N PRO A 115 21.09 -12.10 -15.99
CA PRO A 115 21.49 -10.73 -15.67
C PRO A 115 21.00 -9.67 -16.66
N THR A 116 20.52 -10.09 -17.84
CA THR A 116 19.96 -9.18 -18.84
C THR A 116 18.45 -8.98 -18.69
N LEU A 117 17.78 -9.79 -17.86
CA LEU A 117 16.31 -9.84 -17.75
C LEU A 117 15.64 -9.91 -19.13
N PHE A 118 15.88 -10.99 -19.87
CA PHE A 118 15.36 -11.19 -21.24
C PHE A 118 15.79 -10.09 -22.22
N GLY A 119 17.00 -9.54 -22.05
CA GLY A 119 17.53 -8.45 -22.87
C GLY A 119 17.03 -7.04 -22.51
N ALA A 120 16.27 -6.88 -21.43
CA ALA A 120 15.84 -5.55 -20.96
C ALA A 120 16.99 -4.70 -20.40
N PHE A 121 18.06 -5.35 -19.92
CA PHE A 121 19.22 -4.71 -19.31
C PHE A 121 20.53 -5.22 -19.90
N THR A 122 21.58 -4.41 -19.78
CA THR A 122 22.96 -4.91 -19.79
C THR A 122 23.31 -5.48 -18.41
N PRO A 123 24.10 -6.57 -18.31
CA PRO A 123 24.52 -7.08 -17.01
C PRO A 123 25.18 -5.97 -16.19
N SER A 124 24.75 -5.81 -14.93
CA SER A 124 25.25 -4.74 -14.05
C SER A 124 26.76 -4.87 -13.82
N ALA A 125 27.51 -3.79 -14.03
CA ALA A 125 28.95 -3.77 -13.80
C ALA A 125 29.32 -3.61 -12.31
N ASN A 126 28.41 -3.07 -11.51
CA ASN A 126 28.61 -2.78 -10.08
C ASN A 126 27.29 -2.84 -9.30
N ILE A 127 27.40 -2.74 -7.97
CA ILE A 127 26.25 -2.81 -7.05
C ILE A 127 25.25 -1.67 -7.31
N SER A 128 25.72 -0.47 -7.69
CA SER A 128 24.82 0.67 -7.91
C SER A 128 23.92 0.44 -9.12
N GLU A 129 24.48 -0.10 -10.21
CA GLU A 129 23.71 -0.50 -11.39
C GLU A 129 22.74 -1.65 -11.07
N LEU A 130 23.19 -2.64 -10.29
CA LEU A 130 22.32 -3.74 -9.85
C LEU A 130 21.11 -3.22 -9.04
N VAL A 131 21.35 -2.32 -8.09
CA VAL A 131 20.29 -1.70 -7.28
C VAL A 131 19.34 -0.88 -8.16
N ASN A 132 19.86 -0.19 -9.18
CA ASN A 132 19.03 0.53 -10.14
C ASN A 132 18.10 -0.41 -10.93
N GLN A 133 18.64 -1.51 -11.47
CA GLN A 133 17.86 -2.53 -12.19
C GLN A 133 16.79 -3.16 -11.30
N ILE A 134 17.14 -3.49 -10.05
CA ILE A 134 16.17 -3.98 -9.06
C ILE A 134 15.06 -2.97 -8.84
N GLY A 135 15.40 -1.68 -8.68
CA GLY A 135 14.42 -0.61 -8.57
C GLY A 135 13.46 -0.55 -9.76
N LEU A 136 13.97 -0.70 -10.99
CA LEU A 136 13.13 -0.73 -12.20
C LEU A 136 12.23 -1.98 -12.26
N ILE A 137 12.73 -3.15 -11.86
CA ILE A 137 11.91 -4.38 -11.74
C ILE A 137 10.77 -4.15 -10.75
N TRP A 138 11.08 -3.60 -9.58
CA TRP A 138 10.09 -3.31 -8.54
C TRP A 138 9.10 -2.23 -8.96
N LEU A 139 9.52 -1.25 -9.77
CA LEU A 139 8.61 -0.30 -10.38
C LEU A 139 7.62 -1.00 -11.31
N ALA A 140 8.11 -1.88 -12.19
CA ALA A 140 7.27 -2.64 -13.10
C ALA A 140 6.27 -3.53 -12.34
N ILE A 141 6.68 -4.15 -11.23
CA ILE A 141 5.79 -4.93 -10.36
C ILE A 141 4.74 -4.04 -9.69
N GLY A 142 5.12 -2.85 -9.20
CA GLY A 142 4.19 -1.89 -8.61
C GLY A 142 3.10 -1.46 -9.61
N ILE A 143 3.51 -1.04 -10.80
CA ILE A 143 2.60 -0.63 -11.89
C ILE A 143 1.74 -1.82 -12.33
N GLY A 144 2.36 -2.96 -12.61
CA GLY A 144 1.68 -4.18 -13.05
C GLY A 144 0.67 -4.67 -12.03
N GLY A 145 1.01 -4.66 -10.73
CA GLY A 145 0.10 -5.03 -9.65
C GLY A 145 -1.13 -4.12 -9.56
N LEU A 146 -0.94 -2.81 -9.69
CA LEU A 146 -2.05 -1.83 -9.72
C LEU A 146 -2.97 -2.05 -10.93
N ILE A 147 -2.41 -2.17 -12.14
CA ILE A 147 -3.19 -2.38 -13.36
C ILE A 147 -3.92 -3.72 -13.29
N PHE A 148 -3.20 -4.80 -12.96
CA PHE A 148 -3.77 -6.14 -12.85
C PHE A 148 -4.93 -6.15 -11.86
N ARG A 149 -4.75 -5.58 -10.65
CA ARG A 149 -5.81 -5.60 -9.64
C ARG A 149 -7.01 -4.77 -10.07
N THR A 150 -6.78 -3.62 -10.72
CA THR A 150 -7.86 -2.77 -11.25
C THR A 150 -8.70 -3.53 -12.27
N VAL A 151 -8.05 -4.12 -13.29
CA VAL A 151 -8.73 -4.89 -14.34
C VAL A 151 -9.41 -6.12 -13.77
N HIS A 152 -8.76 -6.82 -12.83
CA HIS A 152 -9.35 -7.96 -12.14
C HIS A 152 -10.64 -7.59 -11.39
N LEU A 153 -10.70 -6.40 -10.77
CA LEU A 153 -11.92 -5.90 -10.13
C LEU A 153 -13.05 -5.60 -11.11
N PHE A 154 -12.74 -5.25 -12.36
CA PHE A 154 -13.77 -5.06 -13.40
C PHE A 154 -14.58 -6.34 -13.62
N PHE A 155 -13.91 -7.51 -13.57
CA PHE A 155 -14.55 -8.81 -13.77
C PHE A 155 -15.17 -9.40 -12.50
N LEU A 156 -14.58 -9.14 -11.32
CA LEU A 156 -15.10 -9.67 -10.05
C LEU A 156 -16.30 -8.88 -9.51
N LYS A 157 -16.38 -7.60 -9.82
CA LYS A 157 -17.41 -6.69 -9.31
C LYS A 157 -18.02 -5.92 -10.49
N ASP A 158 -17.35 -4.86 -10.92
CA ASP A 158 -17.75 -4.00 -12.03
C ASP A 158 -16.64 -2.97 -12.33
N VAL A 159 -16.77 -2.27 -13.45
CA VAL A 159 -15.78 -1.27 -13.91
C VAL A 159 -15.63 -0.12 -12.91
N GLN A 160 -16.73 0.39 -12.36
CA GLN A 160 -16.70 1.51 -11.42
C GLN A 160 -15.94 1.11 -10.15
N THR A 161 -16.18 -0.08 -9.59
CA THR A 161 -15.48 -0.58 -8.40
C THR A 161 -13.96 -0.61 -8.61
N GLY A 162 -13.49 -1.10 -9.76
CA GLY A 162 -12.06 -1.12 -10.07
C GLY A 162 -11.46 0.28 -10.18
N LEU A 163 -12.16 1.22 -10.85
CA LEU A 163 -11.70 2.60 -10.99
C LEU A 163 -11.71 3.37 -9.67
N VAL A 164 -12.71 3.13 -8.81
CA VAL A 164 -12.77 3.68 -7.45
C VAL A 164 -11.58 3.16 -6.63
N TRP A 165 -11.30 1.86 -6.71
CA TRP A 165 -10.15 1.27 -6.01
C TRP A 165 -8.82 1.86 -6.50
N LEU A 166 -8.61 1.99 -7.81
CA LEU A 166 -7.39 2.61 -8.36
C LEU A 166 -7.25 4.06 -7.88
N THR A 167 -8.34 4.83 -7.94
CA THR A 167 -8.38 6.23 -7.50
C THR A 167 -8.06 6.34 -6.02
N LYS A 168 -8.63 5.46 -5.18
CA LYS A 168 -8.30 5.34 -3.76
C LYS A 168 -6.80 5.18 -3.60
N ILE A 169 -6.20 4.13 -4.17
CA ILE A 169 -4.77 3.83 -3.97
C ILE A 169 -3.86 5.00 -4.41
N LEU A 170 -4.14 5.63 -5.55
CA LEU A 170 -3.32 6.76 -6.05
C LEU A 170 -3.45 8.04 -5.21
N THR A 171 -4.57 8.21 -4.50
CA THR A 171 -4.84 9.42 -3.73
C THR A 171 -4.82 9.21 -2.21
N ASP A 172 -4.68 7.96 -1.75
CA ASP A 172 -4.58 7.59 -0.34
C ASP A 172 -3.43 8.28 0.38
N PRO A 173 -2.22 8.48 -0.19
CA PRO A 173 -1.18 9.23 0.51
C PRO A 173 -1.61 10.64 0.93
N PHE A 174 -2.39 11.35 0.11
CA PHE A 174 -2.93 12.66 0.49
C PHE A 174 -3.99 12.56 1.59
N HIS A 175 -4.83 11.52 1.51
CA HIS A 175 -5.90 11.28 2.48
C HIS A 175 -5.35 10.85 3.84
N ASP A 176 -4.38 9.94 3.86
CA ASP A 176 -3.67 9.45 5.04
C ASP A 176 -2.96 10.59 5.76
N ILE A 177 -2.31 11.51 5.05
CA ILE A 177 -1.73 12.71 5.67
C ILE A 177 -2.80 13.54 6.36
N LYS A 178 -3.92 13.81 5.66
CA LYS A 178 -5.03 14.60 6.22
C LYS A 178 -5.59 13.97 7.49
N LEU A 179 -5.72 12.64 7.53
CA LEU A 179 -6.25 11.91 8.68
C LEU A 179 -5.22 11.80 9.82
N TYR A 180 -3.99 11.42 9.52
CA TYR A 180 -3.07 10.86 10.51
C TYR A 180 -1.92 11.79 10.94
N TYR A 181 -1.83 13.02 10.42
CA TYR A 181 -0.75 13.95 10.81
C TYR A 181 -0.66 14.25 12.32
N ARG A 182 -1.76 14.09 13.07
CA ARG A 182 -1.77 14.25 14.54
C ARG A 182 -1.51 12.95 15.32
N ALA A 183 -1.60 11.79 14.67
CA ALA A 183 -1.41 10.51 15.33
C ALA A 183 -0.10 10.40 16.13
N PRO A 184 1.05 10.88 15.61
CA PRO A 184 2.30 10.84 16.39
C PRO A 184 2.21 11.62 17.71
N LEU A 185 1.52 12.77 17.71
CA LEU A 185 1.34 13.58 18.91
C LEU A 185 0.45 12.88 19.95
N TYR A 186 -0.58 12.16 19.51
CA TYR A 186 -1.42 11.36 20.39
C TYR A 186 -0.67 10.18 21.01
N VAL A 187 0.15 9.49 20.22
CA VAL A 187 1.02 8.41 20.72
C VAL A 187 1.97 8.94 21.80
N LEU A 188 2.58 10.11 21.60
CA LEU A 188 3.46 10.74 22.60
C LEU A 188 2.73 11.11 23.90
N ARG A 189 1.40 11.28 23.86
CA ARG A 189 0.56 11.52 25.05
C ARG A 189 0.09 10.23 25.73
N GLY A 190 0.46 9.07 25.20
CA GLY A 190 0.01 7.75 25.68
C GLY A 190 -1.40 7.38 25.21
N GLU A 191 -1.99 8.13 24.28
CA GLU A 191 -3.31 7.82 23.75
C GLU A 191 -3.16 6.86 22.55
N MET A 192 -3.17 5.55 22.81
CA MET A 192 -2.79 4.51 21.83
C MET A 192 -3.90 4.13 20.85
N MET A 193 -5.16 4.33 21.22
CA MET A 193 -6.33 3.93 20.44
C MET A 193 -7.08 5.16 19.97
N ASP A 194 -7.48 5.16 18.71
CA ASP A 194 -8.44 6.12 18.19
C ASP A 194 -9.84 5.72 18.66
N PRO A 195 -10.61 6.63 19.28
CA PRO A 195 -11.98 6.32 19.68
C PRO A 195 -12.95 6.20 18.49
N MET A 196 -12.47 6.44 17.26
CA MET A 196 -13.21 6.25 16.01
C MET A 196 -14.52 7.05 15.95
N HIS A 197 -14.50 8.27 16.51
CA HIS A 197 -15.68 9.12 16.62
C HIS A 197 -16.04 9.88 15.32
N SER A 198 -15.19 9.84 14.29
CA SER A 198 -15.47 10.48 13.01
C SER A 198 -16.21 9.56 12.04
N LYS A 199 -17.37 10.01 11.57
CA LYS A 199 -17.88 9.68 10.23
C LYS A 199 -17.32 10.67 9.24
#